data_AF-A0AAF0IWQ6-F1
#
_entry.id   AF-A0AAF0IWQ6-F1
#
_cell.length_a   1.000
_cell.length_b   1.000
_cell.length_c   1.000
_cell.angle_alpha   90.00
_cell.angle_beta   90.00
_cell.angle_gamma   90.00
#
_symmetry.space_group_name_H-M   'P 1'
#
loop_
_entity.id
_entity.type
_entity.pdbx_description
1 polymer ?
#
loop_
_entity_poly.entity_id
_entity_poly.type
_entity_poly.pdbx_seq_one_letter_code
_entity_poly.pdbx_strand_id
1 'polypeptide(L)'
;MPLFVLSPASLVHSALFAGFYSYLSANVVVKRLQTGIIRANEGGNDAALSRAVRAHASFFEFTPFAFGLLFLAELNGAPTAWVHAGYSALFVTRLSHTVGLLHSKASNVFRKAGFIGTLLVILATAGYNFGLGYEPLKSFLGVQ
;
A
#
# COMPACT_ATOMS: atom_id res chain seq x y z
N MET A 1 2.19 -7.43 -32.39
CA MET A 1 1.03 -7.94 -31.63
C MET A 1 1.00 -7.17 -30.32
N PRO A 2 -0.12 -6.53 -29.92
CA PRO A 2 -0.17 -5.97 -28.57
C PRO A 2 0.09 -7.11 -27.58
N LEU A 3 1.01 -6.90 -26.65
CA LEU A 3 1.29 -7.86 -25.57
C LEU A 3 -0.04 -8.18 -24.87
N PHE A 4 -0.41 -9.46 -24.79
CA PHE A 4 -1.53 -9.89 -23.96
C PHE A 4 -1.14 -9.71 -22.50
N VAL A 5 -1.54 -8.59 -21.91
CA VAL A 5 -1.28 -8.28 -20.50
C VAL A 5 -2.52 -8.67 -19.70
N LEU A 6 -2.37 -9.67 -18.83
CA LEU A 6 -3.45 -10.16 -17.95
C LEU A 6 -3.91 -9.11 -16.91
N SER A 7 -3.02 -8.20 -16.53
CA SER A 7 -3.26 -7.18 -15.48
C SER A 7 -2.61 -5.83 -15.83
N PRO A 8 -3.11 -5.13 -16.86
CA PRO A 8 -2.51 -3.90 -17.35
C PRO A 8 -2.44 -2.79 -16.30
N ALA A 9 -3.45 -2.68 -15.42
CA ALA A 9 -3.47 -1.66 -14.37
C ALA A 9 -2.44 -1.94 -13.29
N SER A 10 -2.39 -3.18 -12.79
CA SER A 10 -1.38 -3.62 -11.82
C SER A 10 0.03 -3.44 -12.34
N LEU A 11 0.28 -3.78 -13.61
CA LEU A 11 1.60 -3.69 -14.22
C LEU A 11 2.14 -2.25 -14.17
N VAL A 12 1.35 -1.27 -14.62
CA VAL A 12 1.78 0.15 -14.63
C VAL A 12 1.98 0.67 -13.21
N HIS A 13 1.08 0.33 -12.29
CA HIS A 13 1.18 0.79 -10.91
C HIS A 13 2.33 0.13 -10.16
N SER A 14 2.71 -1.11 -10.49
CA SER A 14 3.82 -1.81 -9.83
C SER A 14 5.12 -1.01 -9.85
N ALA A 15 5.44 -0.34 -10.96
CA ALA A 15 6.61 0.52 -11.08
C ALA A 15 6.55 1.72 -10.13
N LEU A 16 5.39 2.36 -10.01
CA LEU A 16 5.16 3.49 -9.11
C LEU A 16 5.33 3.08 -7.63
N PHE A 17 4.73 1.96 -7.24
CA PHE A 17 4.83 1.44 -5.88
C PHE A 17 6.25 0.95 -5.55
N ALA A 18 6.94 0.30 -6.50
CA ALA A 18 8.33 -0.13 -6.35
C ALA A 18 9.29 1.06 -6.20
N GLY A 19 9.10 2.12 -6.98
CA GLY A 19 9.89 3.34 -6.87
C GLY A 19 9.72 4.00 -5.50
N PHE A 20 8.48 4.12 -5.02
CA PHE A 20 8.22 4.72 -3.71
C PHE A 20 8.72 3.84 -2.55
N TYR A 21 8.56 2.52 -2.63
CA TYR A 21 9.16 1.58 -1.68
C TYR A 21 10.68 1.78 -1.60
N SER A 22 11.36 1.79 -2.75
CA SER A 22 12.81 1.96 -2.84
C SER A 22 13.27 3.28 -2.23
N TYR A 23 12.52 4.36 -2.46
CA TYR A 23 12.77 5.66 -1.82
C TYR A 23 12.71 5.56 -0.28
N LEU A 24 11.69 4.91 0.27
CA LEU A 24 11.56 4.76 1.72
C LEU A 24 12.66 3.89 2.31
N SER A 25 13.04 2.81 1.63
CA SER A 25 14.15 1.95 2.05
C SER A 25 15.46 2.74 2.06
N ALA A 26 15.75 3.49 0.99
CA ALA A 26 16.93 4.34 0.89
C ALA A 26 16.96 5.42 1.98
N ASN A 27 15.82 6.05 2.28
CA ASN A 27 15.72 7.05 3.34
C ASN A 27 16.10 6.46 4.71
N VAL A 28 15.64 5.24 5.03
CA VAL A 28 16.04 4.54 6.26
C VAL A 28 17.56 4.30 6.28
N VAL A 29 18.12 3.78 5.18
CA VAL A 29 19.57 3.50 5.09
C VAL A 29 20.39 4.76 5.29
N VAL A 30 20.05 5.86 4.61
CA VAL A 30 20.73 7.15 4.75
C VAL A 30 20.68 7.64 6.20
N LYS A 31 19.52 7.53 6.87
CA LYS A 31 19.41 7.95 8.28
C LYS A 31 20.20 7.07 9.24
N ARG A 32 20.33 5.77 8.98
CA ARG A 32 21.21 4.89 9.77
C ARG A 32 22.68 5.27 9.61
N LEU A 33 23.11 5.56 8.38
CA LEU A 33 24.49 5.99 8.12
C LEU A 33 24.80 7.35 8.76
N GLN A 34 23.86 8.29 8.74
CA GLN A 34 24.02 9.62 9.36
C GLN A 34 24.11 9.58 10.90
N THR A 35 23.40 8.63 11.53
CA THR A 35 23.30 8.54 12.99
C THR A 35 24.27 7.52 13.60
N GLY A 36 24.86 6.63 12.78
CA GLY A 36 25.65 5.50 13.26
C GLY A 36 24.81 4.37 13.88
N ILE A 37 23.48 4.51 13.92
CA ILE A 37 22.55 3.55 14.53
C ILE A 37 22.23 2.43 13.54
N ILE A 38 23.02 1.36 13.58
CA ILE A 38 22.89 0.24 12.64
C ILE A 38 21.84 -0.77 13.11
N ARG A 39 21.84 -1.16 14.39
CA ARG A 39 20.88 -2.13 14.93
C ARG A 39 19.72 -1.46 15.66
N ALA A 40 18.62 -2.20 15.79
CA ALA A 40 17.55 -1.84 16.69
C ALA A 40 18.10 -1.80 18.13
N ASN A 41 17.82 -0.72 18.86
CA ASN A 41 18.28 -0.46 20.23
C ASN A 41 19.77 -0.11 20.41
N GLU A 42 20.55 0.01 19.33
CA GLU A 42 21.92 0.55 19.40
C GLU A 42 21.91 2.06 19.20
N GLY A 43 21.81 2.81 20.31
CA GLY A 43 22.05 4.26 20.35
C GLY A 43 20.81 5.12 20.15
N GLY A 44 20.55 5.98 21.15
CA GLY A 44 19.77 7.22 21.07
C GLY A 44 18.31 7.17 20.58
N ASN A 45 17.47 8.06 21.09
CA ASN A 45 16.12 8.25 20.58
C ASN A 45 16.13 9.23 19.38
N ASP A 46 16.77 8.86 18.26
CA ASP A 46 16.76 9.71 17.05
C ASP A 46 15.35 9.69 16.43
N ALA A 47 14.64 10.79 16.62
CA ALA A 47 13.26 10.94 16.18
C ALA A 47 13.11 10.92 14.66
N ALA A 48 14.14 11.27 13.88
CA ALA A 48 14.07 11.26 12.41
C ALA A 48 14.22 9.84 11.86
N LEU A 49 15.17 9.07 12.38
CA LEU A 49 15.36 7.66 12.04
C LEU A 49 14.13 6.84 12.44
N SER A 50 13.60 7.03 13.65
CA SER A 50 12.39 6.35 14.11
C SER A 50 11.19 6.61 13.17
N ARG A 51 10.99 7.87 12.75
CA ARG A 51 9.94 8.23 11.78
C ARG A 51 10.16 7.60 10.41
N ALA A 52 11.39 7.58 9.90
CA ALA A 52 11.72 6.93 8.63
C ALA A 52 11.44 5.41 8.66
N VAL A 53 11.87 4.73 9.73
CA VAL A 53 11.61 3.30 9.93
C VAL A 53 10.12 3.01 10.00
N ARG A 54 9.34 3.81 10.74
CA ARG A 54 7.87 3.67 10.83
C ARG A 54 7.18 3.91 9.49
N ALA A 55 7.63 4.87 8.70
CA ALA A 55 7.08 5.13 7.37
C ALA A 55 7.31 3.94 6.43
N HIS A 56 8.54 3.41 6.40
CA HIS A 56 8.87 2.22 5.60
C HIS A 56 8.09 0.98 6.05
N ALA A 57 8.08 0.69 7.36
CA ALA A 57 7.38 -0.46 7.92
C ALA A 57 5.87 -0.41 7.62
N SER A 58 5.23 0.73 7.87
CA SER A 58 3.80 0.88 7.57
C SER A 58 3.50 0.68 6.08
N PHE A 59 4.36 1.20 5.19
CA PHE A 59 4.20 0.96 3.77
C PHE A 59 4.25 -0.54 3.44
N PHE A 60 5.22 -1.27 3.98
CA PHE A 60 5.36 -2.71 3.76
C PHE A 60 4.23 -3.54 4.39
N GLU A 61 3.67 -3.12 5.53
CA GLU A 61 2.59 -3.84 6.22
C GLU A 61 1.26 -3.80 5.46
N PHE A 62 0.86 -2.64 4.96
CA PHE A 62 -0.50 -2.45 4.41
C PHE A 62 -0.54 -2.45 2.88
N THR A 63 0.52 -1.98 2.23
CA THR A 63 0.48 -1.67 0.80
C THR A 63 0.52 -2.93 -0.08
N PRO A 64 1.40 -3.92 0.16
CA PRO A 64 1.40 -5.17 -0.61
C PRO A 64 0.08 -5.93 -0.49
N PHE A 65 -0.53 -5.94 0.70
CA PHE A 65 -1.82 -6.57 0.92
C PHE A 65 -2.93 -5.90 0.11
N ALA A 66 -3.08 -4.57 0.22
CA ALA A 66 -4.06 -3.82 -0.55
C ALA A 66 -3.83 -3.93 -2.07
N PHE A 67 -2.57 -3.88 -2.50
CA PHE A 67 -2.20 -4.05 -3.90
C PHE A 67 -2.58 -5.44 -4.43
N GLY A 68 -2.35 -6.49 -3.62
CA GLY A 68 -2.72 -7.86 -3.95
C GLY A 68 -4.23 -8.07 -4.06
N LEU A 69 -5.04 -7.42 -3.21
CA LEU A 69 -6.51 -7.47 -3.33
C LEU A 69 -7.00 -6.84 -4.63
N LEU A 70 -6.42 -5.71 -5.04
CA LEU A 70 -6.75 -5.05 -6.31
C LEU A 70 -6.30 -5.89 -7.51
N PHE A 71 -5.15 -6.56 -7.39
CA PHE A 71 -4.64 -7.45 -8.43
C PHE A 71 -5.56 -8.66 -8.60
N LEU A 72 -6.01 -9.26 -7.50
CA LEU A 72 -7.01 -10.34 -7.54
C LEU A 72 -8.31 -9.87 -8.17
N ALA A 73 -8.78 -8.65 -7.86
CA ALA A 73 -9.97 -8.09 -8.50
C ALA A 73 -9.77 -7.97 -10.02
N GLU A 74 -8.63 -7.43 -10.46
CA GLU A 74 -8.29 -7.27 -11.88
C GLU A 74 -8.27 -8.60 -12.62
N LEU A 75 -7.65 -9.63 -12.05
CA LEU A 75 -7.60 -10.97 -12.63
C LEU A 75 -8.98 -11.62 -12.77
N ASN A 76 -9.94 -11.26 -11.90
CA ASN A 76 -11.31 -11.78 -11.95
C ASN A 76 -12.26 -10.88 -12.76
N GLY A 77 -11.71 -10.00 -13.61
CA GLY A 77 -12.49 -9.21 -14.55
C GLY A 77 -13.12 -7.95 -13.96
N ALA A 78 -12.57 -7.42 -12.86
CA ALA A 78 -12.97 -6.10 -12.38
C ALA A 78 -12.79 -5.04 -13.47
N PRO A 79 -13.70 -4.06 -13.60
CA PRO A 79 -13.57 -3.02 -14.61
C PRO A 79 -12.24 -2.27 -14.47
N THR A 80 -11.47 -2.18 -15.57
CA THR A 80 -10.11 -1.62 -15.57
C THR A 80 -10.05 -0.19 -15.00
N ALA A 81 -11.05 0.64 -15.26
CA ALA A 81 -11.14 2.00 -14.72
C ALA A 81 -11.22 2.02 -13.17
N TRP A 82 -11.96 1.08 -12.58
CA TRP A 82 -12.09 0.96 -11.12
C TRP A 82 -10.80 0.47 -10.48
N VAL A 83 -10.09 -0.47 -11.13
CA VAL A 83 -8.79 -0.96 -10.66
C VAL A 83 -7.76 0.17 -10.69
N HIS A 84 -7.69 0.96 -11.76
CA HIS A 84 -6.82 2.15 -11.84
C HIS A 84 -7.13 3.18 -10.75
N ALA A 85 -8.42 3.45 -10.52
CA ALA A 85 -8.85 4.34 -9.44
C ALA A 85 -8.45 3.80 -8.06
N GLY A 86 -8.59 2.50 -7.83
CA GLY A 86 -8.18 1.81 -6.61
C GLY A 86 -6.68 1.92 -6.34
N TYR A 87 -5.83 1.65 -7.34
CA TYR A 87 -4.39 1.81 -7.19
C TYR A 87 -3.96 3.27 -6.99
N SER A 88 -4.59 4.20 -7.69
CA SER A 88 -4.32 5.64 -7.53
C SER A 88 -4.69 6.11 -6.13
N ALA A 89 -5.87 5.72 -5.63
CA ALA A 89 -6.33 6.04 -4.29
C ALA A 89 -5.41 5.42 -3.22
N LEU A 90 -5.00 4.16 -3.41
CA LEU A 90 -4.03 3.51 -2.53
C LEU A 90 -2.73 4.31 -2.49
N PHE A 91 -2.18 4.68 -3.65
CA PHE A 91 -0.93 5.42 -3.72
C PHE A 91 -1.01 6.79 -3.00
N VAL A 92 -2.09 7.55 -3.25
CA VAL A 92 -2.31 8.86 -2.62
C VAL A 92 -2.44 8.73 -1.10
N THR A 93 -3.17 7.73 -0.60
CA THR A 93 -3.34 7.52 0.84
C THR A 93 -2.03 7.09 1.50
N ARG A 94 -1.22 6.26 0.83
CA ARG A 94 0.13 5.90 1.30
C ARG A 94 1.08 7.10 1.32
N LEU A 95 1.05 7.93 0.29
CA LEU A 95 1.86 9.15 0.23
C LEU A 95 1.46 10.11 1.35
N SER A 96 0.17 10.35 1.54
CA SER A 96 -0.38 11.19 2.60
C SER A 96 0.04 10.72 4.01
N HIS A 97 -0.08 9.42 4.27
CA HIS A 97 0.33 8.82 5.55
C HIS A 97 1.83 8.99 5.81
N THR A 98 2.66 8.69 4.80
CA THR A 98 4.12 8.79 4.88
C THR A 98 4.59 10.23 5.08
N VAL A 99 4.00 11.20 4.38
CA VAL A 99 4.29 12.63 4.58
C VAL A 99 3.96 13.07 6.00
N GLY A 100 2.81 12.63 6.53
CA GLY A 100 2.40 12.86 7.91
C GLY A 100 3.31 12.21 8.95
N LEU A 101 4.01 11.12 8.60
CA LEU A 101 5.01 10.50 9.47
C LEU A 101 6.37 11.19 9.40
N LEU A 102 6.83 11.58 8.20
CA LEU A 102 8.18 12.13 8.01
C LEU A 102 8.31 13.59 8.48
N HIS A 103 7.24 14.38 8.41
CA HIS A 103 7.27 15.78 8.81
C HIS A 103 6.56 15.95 10.16
N SER A 104 7.29 16.30 11.23
CA SER A 104 6.68 16.46 12.56
C SER A 104 5.68 17.61 12.65
N LYS A 105 5.76 18.57 11.71
CA LYS A 105 4.80 19.66 11.53
C LYS A 105 3.63 19.30 10.62
N ALA A 106 3.73 18.23 9.81
CA ALA A 106 2.57 17.76 9.06
C ALA A 106 1.57 17.20 10.06
N SER A 107 0.36 17.77 10.05
CA SER A 107 -0.59 17.55 11.14
C SER A 107 -0.98 16.07 11.27
N ASN A 108 -1.36 15.66 12.49
CA ASN A 108 -1.94 14.35 12.77
C ASN A 108 -3.11 13.99 11.84
N VAL A 109 -3.71 14.97 11.15
CA VAL A 109 -4.78 14.78 10.18
C VAL A 109 -4.30 13.99 8.97
N PHE A 110 -3.14 14.33 8.37
CA PHE A 110 -2.62 13.58 7.20
C PHE A 110 -2.29 12.13 7.55
N ARG A 111 -1.74 11.92 8.75
CA ARG A 111 -1.46 10.57 9.27
C ARG A 111 -2.75 9.74 9.40
N LYS A 112 -3.79 10.30 10.02
CA LYS A 112 -5.08 9.62 10.22
C LYS A 112 -5.81 9.41 8.89
N ALA A 113 -5.89 10.43 8.05
CA ALA A 113 -6.55 10.38 6.75
C ALA A 113 -5.92 9.32 5.83
N GLY A 114 -4.58 9.28 5.76
CA GLY A 114 -3.89 8.27 4.95
C GLY A 114 -4.09 6.84 5.47
N PHE A 115 -4.13 6.65 6.79
CA PHE A 115 -4.40 5.32 7.38
C PHE A 115 -5.84 4.87 7.13
N ILE A 116 -6.82 5.73 7.42
CA ILE A 116 -8.24 5.44 7.19
C ILE A 116 -8.49 5.20 5.70
N GLY A 117 -7.89 6.01 4.82
CA GLY A 117 -7.99 5.82 3.37
C GLY A 117 -7.43 4.47 2.92
N THR A 118 -6.30 4.02 3.48
CA THR A 118 -5.75 2.70 3.19
C THR A 118 -6.72 1.59 3.60
N LEU A 119 -7.31 1.69 4.79
CA LEU A 119 -8.31 0.72 5.27
C LEU A 119 -9.57 0.72 4.41
N LEU A 120 -10.05 1.89 3.97
CA LEU A 120 -11.19 1.99 3.08
C LEU A 120 -10.94 1.29 1.75
N VAL A 121 -9.75 1.46 1.15
CA VAL A 121 -9.38 0.75 -0.08
C VAL A 121 -9.37 -0.77 0.16
N ILE A 122 -8.77 -1.23 1.27
CA ILE A 122 -8.73 -2.65 1.62
C ILE A 122 -10.15 -3.21 1.76
N LEU A 123 -11.00 -2.57 2.56
CA LEU A 123 -12.36 -3.04 2.85
C LEU A 123 -13.25 -2.99 1.62
N ALA A 124 -13.18 -1.92 0.82
CA ALA A 124 -13.94 -1.79 -0.42
C ALA A 124 -13.53 -2.89 -1.42
N THR A 125 -12.23 -3.11 -1.59
CA THR A 125 -11.73 -4.13 -2.51
C THR A 125 -12.05 -5.54 -2.01
N ALA A 126 -11.93 -5.79 -0.71
CA ALA A 126 -12.30 -7.07 -0.10
C ALA A 126 -13.80 -7.36 -0.27
N GLY A 127 -14.67 -6.38 -0.04
CA GLY A 127 -16.11 -6.51 -0.26
C GLY A 127 -16.44 -6.77 -1.73
N TYR A 128 -15.77 -6.09 -2.65
CA TYR A 128 -15.92 -6.33 -4.09
C TYR A 128 -15.49 -7.75 -4.48
N ASN A 129 -14.32 -8.20 -4.00
CA ASN A 129 -13.83 -9.56 -4.25
C ASN A 129 -14.75 -10.63 -3.66
N PHE A 130 -15.31 -10.39 -2.47
CA PHE A 130 -16.32 -11.27 -1.90
C PHE A 130 -17.56 -11.37 -2.80
N GLY A 131 -18.02 -10.24 -3.36
CA GLY A 131 -19.12 -10.21 -4.32
C GLY A 131 -18.84 -11.04 -5.57
N LEU A 132 -17.64 -10.95 -6.13
CA LEU A 132 -17.22 -11.77 -7.29
C LEU A 132 -17.18 -13.26 -6.95
N GLY A 133 -16.74 -13.63 -5.74
CA GLY A 133 -16.63 -15.00 -5.28
C GLY A 133 -17.91 -15.59 -4.68
N TYR A 134 -18.99 -14.83 -4.58
CA TYR A 134 -20.19 -15.22 -3.82
C TYR A 134 -20.94 -16.39 -4.45
N GLU A 135 -21.16 -16.38 -5.77
CA GLU A 135 -21.86 -17.47 -6.46
C GLU A 135 -21.08 -18.80 -6.43
N PRO A 136 -19.75 -18.83 -6.71
CA PRO A 136 -18.94 -20.02 -6.48
C PRO A 136 -18.99 -20.53 -5.04
N LEU A 137 -19.01 -19.62 -4.06
CA LEU A 137 -19.09 -19.95 -2.64
C LEU A 137 -20.43 -20.61 -2.28
N LYS A 138 -21.57 -20.09 -2.74
CA LYS A 138 -22.88 -20.71 -2.54
C LYS A 138 -22.94 -22.13 -3.10
N SER A 139 -22.45 -22.29 -4.33
CA SER A 139 -22.37 -23.58 -5.01
C SER A 139 -21.54 -24.59 -4.22
N PHE A 140 -20.37 -24.17 -3.72
CA PHE A 140 -19.53 -24.99 -2.85
C PHE A 140 -20.23 -25.36 -1.52
N LEU A 141 -20.99 -24.43 -0.94
CA LEU A 141 -21.72 -24.66 0.31
C LEU A 141 -23.01 -25.50 0.13
N GLY A 142 -23.37 -25.86 -1.11
CA GLY A 142 -24.58 -26.63 -1.40
C GLY A 142 -25.88 -25.87 -1.12
N VAL A 143 -25.81 -24.54 -1.02
CA VAL A 143 -26.97 -23.67 -0.83
C VAL A 143 -27.43 -23.21 -2.22
N GLN A 144 -28.37 -23.95 -2.80
CA GLN A 144 -29.07 -23.56 -4.05
C GLN A 144 -30.35 -22.80 -3.72
#